data_AF-A0A6A1Z576-F1
#
_entry.id   AF-A0A6A1Z576-F1
#
_cell.length_a   1.000
_cell.length_b   1.000
_cell.length_c   1.000
_cell.angle_alpha   90.00
_cell.angle_beta   90.00
_cell.angle_gamma   90.00
#
_symmetry.space_group_name_H-M   'P 1'
#
loop_
_entity.id
_entity.type
_entity.pdbx_description
1 polymer ?
#
loop_
_entity_poly.entity_id
_entity_poly.type
_entity_poly.pdbx_seq_one_letter_code
_entity_poly.pdbx_strand_id
1 'polypeptide(L)'
;MAKSINTKVDLTVDATWFRGIASYGKIMIGDRAFEFYNERNVEDYVQIPWNEVTYVVADVRFGGRYIPRFEIRTKSNGKFIFAARDPKKVLRAIRKYVPADHMRRALSLWQLLKQRFSRKKK
;
A
#
# COMPACT_ATOMS: atom_id res chain seq x y z
N MET A 1 11.04 -8.15 -20.51
CA MET A 1 9.90 -8.78 -19.79
C MET A 1 10.24 -8.86 -18.30
N ALA A 2 9.56 -8.08 -17.46
CA ALA A 2 9.70 -8.20 -16.02
C ALA A 2 9.11 -9.55 -15.56
N LYS A 3 9.88 -10.35 -14.81
CA LYS A 3 9.40 -11.61 -14.26
C LYS A 3 8.96 -11.39 -12.81
N SER A 4 7.81 -11.97 -12.46
CA SER A 4 7.38 -12.02 -11.06
C SER A 4 8.37 -12.81 -10.22
N ILE A 5 8.65 -12.33 -9.01
CA ILE A 5 9.45 -13.05 -8.02
C ILE A 5 8.60 -13.96 -7.14
N ASN A 6 7.27 -13.80 -7.19
CA ASN A 6 6.32 -14.68 -6.53
C ASN A 6 6.29 -16.05 -7.22
N THR A 7 6.27 -17.10 -6.42
CA THR A 7 6.03 -18.48 -6.91
C THR A 7 4.54 -18.83 -6.88
N LYS A 8 3.76 -18.15 -6.05
CA LYS A 8 2.31 -18.31 -5.95
C LYS A 8 1.64 -16.95 -5.89
N VAL A 9 0.55 -16.79 -6.65
CA VAL A 9 -0.27 -15.57 -6.65
C VAL A 9 -1.52 -15.81 -5.83
N ASP A 10 -1.75 -14.94 -4.84
CA ASP A 10 -2.93 -14.96 -3.98
C ASP A 10 -4.04 -14.03 -4.49
N LEU A 11 -3.65 -12.87 -5.02
CA LEU A 11 -4.59 -11.86 -5.49
C LEU A 11 -3.96 -11.02 -6.59
N THR A 12 -4.73 -10.79 -7.65
CA THR A 12 -4.42 -9.77 -8.67
C THR A 12 -5.59 -8.80 -8.74
N VAL A 13 -5.31 -7.49 -8.75
CA VAL A 13 -6.34 -6.46 -8.81
C VAL A 13 -5.86 -5.22 -9.56
N ASP A 14 -6.78 -4.56 -10.27
CA ASP A 14 -6.49 -3.28 -10.90
C ASP A 14 -6.19 -2.20 -9.86
N ALA A 15 -5.18 -1.40 -10.17
CA ALA A 15 -4.64 -0.42 -9.25
C ALA A 15 -3.95 0.75 -9.95
N THR A 16 -3.72 1.80 -9.17
CA THR A 16 -2.96 2.98 -9.57
C THR A 16 -1.82 3.18 -8.61
N TRP A 17 -0.61 3.34 -9.13
CA TRP A 17 0.56 3.74 -8.38
C TRP A 17 0.78 5.25 -8.51
N PHE A 18 0.94 5.96 -7.39
CA PHE A 18 1.17 7.40 -7.35
C PHE A 18 2.65 7.69 -7.06
N ARG A 19 3.39 8.13 -8.08
CA ARG A 19 4.83 8.49 -7.98
C ARG A 19 5.14 9.91 -8.50
N GLY A 20 4.19 10.82 -8.35
CA GLY A 20 4.18 12.15 -8.99
C GLY A 20 3.19 12.17 -10.15
N ILE A 21 3.30 11.21 -11.06
CA ILE A 21 2.29 10.91 -12.09
C ILE A 21 1.57 9.61 -11.70
N ALA A 22 0.28 9.52 -12.02
CA ALA A 22 -0.51 8.31 -11.81
C ALA A 22 -0.18 7.26 -12.89
N SER A 23 0.38 6.12 -12.47
CA SER A 23 0.59 4.95 -13.32
C SER A 23 -0.53 3.94 -13.09
N TYR A 24 -1.22 3.52 -14.15
CA TYR A 24 -2.27 2.52 -14.09
C TYR A 24 -1.71 1.13 -14.36
N GLY A 25 -2.20 0.13 -13.65
CA GLY A 25 -1.68 -1.21 -13.74
C GLY A 25 -2.41 -2.18 -12.84
N LYS A 26 -1.73 -3.28 -12.52
CA LYS A 26 -2.26 -4.33 -11.66
C LYS A 26 -1.32 -4.55 -10.48
N ILE A 27 -1.90 -4.62 -9.29
CA ILE A 27 -1.23 -5.16 -8.11
C ILE A 27 -1.33 -6.67 -8.16
N MET A 28 -0.22 -7.33 -7.83
CA MET A 28 -0.14 -8.76 -7.61
C MET A 28 0.42 -9.01 -6.21
N ILE A 29 -0.33 -9.75 -5.40
CA ILE A 29 0.09 -10.18 -4.07
C ILE A 29 0.39 -11.66 -4.17
N GLY A 30 1.59 -12.04 -3.79
CA GLY A 30 1.98 -13.44 -3.75
C GLY A 30 2.72 -13.81 -2.48
N ASP A 31 3.28 -15.01 -2.49
CA ASP A 31 3.94 -15.62 -1.35
C ASP A 31 5.23 -14.92 -0.91
N ARG A 32 5.89 -14.18 -1.81
CA ARG A 32 7.21 -13.58 -1.56
C ARG A 32 7.22 -12.05 -1.56
N ALA A 33 6.33 -11.44 -2.33
CA ALA A 33 6.33 -10.00 -2.53
C ALA A 33 4.95 -9.43 -2.85
N PHE A 34 4.82 -8.15 -2.53
CA PHE A 34 3.86 -7.26 -3.15
C PHE A 34 4.45 -6.74 -4.47
N GLU A 35 3.70 -6.83 -5.56
CA GLU A 35 4.17 -6.39 -6.87
C GLU A 35 3.13 -5.48 -7.53
N PHE A 36 3.60 -4.57 -8.38
CA PHE A 36 2.79 -3.74 -9.25
C PHE A 36 3.39 -3.76 -10.65
N TYR A 37 2.56 -3.98 -11.66
CA TYR A 37 2.95 -3.94 -13.07
C TYR A 37 2.12 -2.91 -13.81
N ASN A 38 2.78 -1.96 -14.45
CA ASN A 38 2.12 -0.97 -15.29
C ASN A 38 1.57 -1.63 -16.56
N GLU A 39 0.35 -1.27 -16.94
CA GLU A 39 -0.34 -1.83 -18.09
C GLU A 39 0.23 -1.33 -19.42
N ARG A 40 0.76 -0.10 -19.45
CA ARG A 40 1.30 0.53 -20.68
C ARG A 40 2.76 0.20 -20.92
N ASN A 41 3.54 0.02 -19.85
CA ASN A 41 4.96 -0.30 -19.94
C ASN A 41 5.34 -1.38 -18.93
N VAL A 42 5.58 -2.59 -19.42
CA VAL A 42 5.94 -3.75 -18.58
C VAL A 42 7.30 -3.63 -17.89
N GLU A 43 8.14 -2.69 -18.32
CA GLU A 43 9.42 -2.37 -17.67
C GLU A 43 9.25 -1.39 -16.50
N ASP A 44 8.08 -0.74 -16.39
CA ASP A 44 7.71 0.11 -15.26
C ASP A 44 6.94 -0.72 -14.22
N TYR A 45 7.68 -1.37 -13.34
CA TYR A 45 7.14 -2.23 -12.30
C TYR A 45 7.72 -1.90 -10.92
N VAL A 46 7.03 -2.38 -9.89
CA VAL A 46 7.50 -2.34 -8.51
C VAL A 46 7.41 -3.75 -7.95
N GLN A 47 8.48 -4.21 -7.32
CA GLN A 47 8.49 -5.45 -6.53
C GLN A 47 8.99 -5.10 -5.14
N ILE A 48 8.16 -5.35 -4.14
CA ILE A 48 8.45 -5.10 -2.73
C ILE A 48 8.38 -6.46 -2.02
N PRO A 49 9.53 -7.12 -1.83
CA PRO A 49 9.61 -8.32 -1.01
C PRO A 49 9.05 -8.08 0.39
N TRP A 50 8.39 -9.09 0.98
CA TRP A 50 7.75 -8.92 2.30
C TRP A 50 8.73 -8.55 3.41
N ASN A 51 9.98 -9.00 3.32
CA ASN A 51 11.05 -8.66 4.26
C ASN A 51 11.48 -7.18 4.20
N GLU A 52 11.19 -6.47 3.11
CA GLU A 52 11.45 -5.04 2.97
C GLU A 52 10.31 -4.18 3.54
N VAL A 53 9.11 -4.74 3.70
CA VAL A 53 7.94 -4.00 4.20
C VAL A 53 8.10 -3.72 5.70
N THR A 54 8.11 -2.44 6.08
CA THR A 54 8.12 -2.01 7.48
C THR A 54 6.71 -1.74 7.97
N TYR A 55 5.94 -0.96 7.23
CA TYR A 55 4.57 -0.61 7.60
C TYR A 55 3.69 -0.51 6.39
N VAL A 56 2.42 -0.85 6.58
CA VAL A 56 1.36 -0.59 5.60
C VAL A 56 0.37 0.36 6.24
N VAL A 57 0.19 1.52 5.65
CA VAL A 57 -0.64 2.59 6.19
C VAL A 57 -1.84 2.80 5.27
N ALA A 58 -3.05 2.50 5.74
CA ALA A 58 -4.28 2.70 4.97
C ALA A 58 -4.96 4.02 5.36
N ASP A 59 -5.30 4.87 4.40
CA ASP A 59 -6.20 6.02 4.62
C ASP A 59 -7.62 5.48 4.77
N VAL A 60 -8.11 5.41 6.00
CA VAL A 60 -9.43 4.86 6.30
C VAL A 60 -10.40 6.01 6.55
N ARG A 61 -11.37 6.16 5.65
CA ARG A 61 -12.42 7.18 5.73
C ARG A 61 -13.77 6.55 6.06
N PHE A 62 -14.69 7.39 6.56
CA PHE A 62 -16.07 7.01 6.86
C PHE A 62 -16.18 5.73 7.73
N GLY A 63 -15.38 5.65 8.80
CA GLY A 63 -15.43 4.54 9.75
C GLY A 63 -15.00 3.17 9.19
N GLY A 64 -14.22 3.11 8.12
CA GLY A 64 -13.82 1.82 7.50
C GLY A 64 -14.56 1.49 6.21
N ARG A 65 -15.51 2.34 5.80
CA ARG A 65 -16.30 2.09 4.58
C ARG A 65 -15.49 2.34 3.32
N TYR A 66 -14.61 3.34 3.33
CA TYR A 66 -13.87 3.78 2.15
C TYR A 66 -12.37 3.90 2.42
N ILE A 67 -11.55 3.39 1.50
CA ILE A 67 -10.10 3.45 1.56
C ILE A 67 -9.60 3.96 0.20
N PRO A 68 -9.42 5.27 0.02
CA PRO A 68 -9.01 5.81 -1.27
C PRO A 68 -7.59 5.39 -1.65
N ARG A 69 -6.69 5.32 -0.67
CA ARG A 69 -5.28 5.01 -0.87
C ARG A 69 -4.69 4.27 0.32
N PHE A 70 -3.63 3.53 0.06
CA PHE A 70 -2.77 2.97 1.09
C PHE A 70 -1.30 3.14 0.68
N GLU A 71 -0.44 3.16 1.68
CA GLU A 71 0.99 3.38 1.55
C GLU A 71 1.73 2.13 2.06
N ILE A 72 2.67 1.63 1.27
CA ILE A 72 3.62 0.61 1.70
C ILE A 72 4.95 1.31 1.97
N ARG A 73 5.41 1.24 3.22
CA ARG A 73 6.72 1.74 3.64
C ARG A 73 7.71 0.61 3.59
N THR A 74 8.86 0.89 3.01
CA THR A 74 9.98 -0.03 2.91
C THR A 74 11.08 0.38 3.88
N LYS A 75 12.06 -0.50 4.12
CA LYS A 75 13.22 -0.19 4.97
C LYS A 75 14.15 0.83 4.31
N SER A 76 14.40 0.66 3.00
CA SER A 76 15.44 1.37 2.26
C SER A 76 14.88 2.29 1.15
N ASN A 77 13.81 1.87 0.46
CA ASN A 77 13.31 2.52 -0.75
C ASN A 77 12.18 3.54 -0.51
N GLY A 78 12.03 4.00 0.73
CA GLY A 78 11.01 4.98 1.10
C GLY A 78 9.59 4.43 1.08
N LYS A 79 8.64 5.21 0.56
CA LYS A 79 7.20 4.92 0.60
C LYS A 79 6.57 4.86 -0.79
N PHE A 80 5.68 3.89 -0.97
CA PHE A 80 4.93 3.67 -2.21
C PHE A 80 3.45 3.84 -1.95
N ILE A 81 2.77 4.71 -2.70
CA ILE A 81 1.36 5.02 -2.49
C ILE A 81 0.54 4.40 -3.62
N PHE A 82 -0.46 3.61 -3.27
CA PHE A 82 -1.33 2.91 -4.21
C PHE A 82 -2.80 3.20 -3.93
N ALA A 83 -3.62 3.17 -4.99
CA ALA A 83 -5.06 2.96 -4.91
C ALA A 83 -5.39 1.66 -5.61
N ALA A 84 -6.32 0.87 -5.06
CA ALA A 84 -6.78 -0.36 -5.68
C ALA A 84 -8.29 -0.30 -5.90
N ARG A 85 -8.80 -1.04 -6.88
CA ARG A 85 -10.24 -1.18 -7.11
C ARG A 85 -10.95 -1.82 -5.91
N ASP A 86 -10.31 -2.80 -5.27
CA ASP A 86 -10.79 -3.42 -4.03
C ASP A 86 -9.70 -3.36 -2.93
N PRO A 87 -9.56 -2.22 -2.24
CA PRO A 87 -8.50 -2.01 -1.26
C PRO A 87 -8.68 -2.89 -0.02
N LYS A 88 -9.92 -3.31 0.30
CA LYS A 88 -10.18 -4.18 1.45
C LYS A 88 -9.66 -5.59 1.20
N LYS A 89 -9.87 -6.14 0.00
CA LYS A 89 -9.28 -7.44 -0.37
C LYS A 89 -7.76 -7.38 -0.41
N VAL A 90 -7.19 -6.31 -0.97
CA VAL A 90 -5.73 -6.10 -0.98
C VAL A 90 -5.16 -6.12 0.43
N LEU A 91 -5.68 -5.29 1.34
CA LEU A 91 -5.17 -5.22 2.71
C LEU A 91 -5.37 -6.52 3.48
N ARG A 92 -6.44 -7.27 3.20
CA ARG A 92 -6.65 -8.62 3.77
C ARG A 92 -5.63 -9.64 3.26
N ALA A 93 -5.28 -9.59 1.98
CA ALA A 93 -4.25 -10.46 1.41
C ALA A 93 -2.86 -10.11 1.94
N ILE A 94 -2.53 -8.81 2.05
CA ILE A 94 -1.28 -8.34 2.66
C ILE A 94 -1.16 -8.78 4.14
N ARG A 95 -2.27 -8.78 4.88
CA ARG A 95 -2.29 -9.20 6.30
C ARG A 95 -1.82 -10.65 6.54
N LYS A 96 -1.80 -11.50 5.51
CA LYS A 96 -1.21 -12.85 5.61
C LYS A 96 0.31 -12.82 5.76
N TYR A 97 0.96 -11.79 5.21
CA TYR A 97 2.42 -11.68 5.11
C TYR A 97 3.00 -10.59 6.02
N VAL A 98 2.21 -9.56 6.32
CA VAL A 98 2.58 -8.45 7.21
C VAL A 98 1.78 -8.54 8.51
N PRO A 99 2.45 -8.63 9.67
CA PRO A 99 1.74 -8.76 10.94
C PRO A 99 0.92 -7.50 11.28
N ALA A 100 -0.13 -7.70 12.09
CA ALA A 100 -1.18 -6.71 12.28
C ALA A 100 -0.72 -5.42 12.98
N ASP A 101 0.35 -5.49 13.77
CA ASP A 101 1.03 -4.37 14.42
C ASP A 101 1.74 -3.42 13.42
N HIS A 102 2.14 -3.96 12.27
CA HIS A 102 2.72 -3.22 11.16
C HIS A 102 1.67 -2.69 10.15
N MET A 103 0.40 -3.06 10.33
CA MET A 103 -0.74 -2.57 9.55
C MET A 103 -1.42 -1.39 10.29
N ARG A 104 -1.07 -0.16 9.92
CA ARG A 104 -1.56 1.06 10.59
C ARG A 104 -2.68 1.74 9.81
N ARG A 105 -3.57 2.41 10.54
CA ARG A 105 -4.51 3.38 9.95
C ARG A 105 -3.80 4.73 9.86
N ALA A 106 -3.96 5.44 8.75
CA ALA A 106 -3.49 6.82 8.64
C ALA A 106 -4.17 7.66 9.73
N LEU A 107 -3.42 8.60 10.31
CA LEU A 107 -3.98 9.53 11.29
C LEU A 107 -5.10 10.33 10.63
N SER A 108 -6.26 10.36 11.28
CA SER A 108 -7.38 11.18 10.82
C SER A 108 -6.96 12.65 10.83
N LEU A 109 -7.46 13.45 9.88
CA LEU A 109 -7.29 14.91 9.86
C LEU A 109 -7.66 15.54 11.22
N TRP A 110 -8.66 14.99 11.91
CA TRP A 110 -9.04 15.38 13.28
C TRP A 110 -7.99 15.07 14.34
N GLN A 111 -7.26 13.95 14.21
CA GLN A 111 -6.14 13.62 15.10
C GLN A 111 -4.94 14.54 14.86
N LEU A 112 -4.66 14.88 13.60
CA LEU A 112 -3.62 15.85 13.23
C LEU A 112 -3.95 17.25 13.75
N LEU A 113 -5.21 17.68 13.64
CA LEU A 113 -5.70 18.93 14.22
C LEU A 113 -5.55 18.93 15.75
N LYS A 114 -6.04 17.89 16.46
CA LYS A 114 -5.87 17.77 17.92
C LYS A 114 -4.41 17.77 18.35
N GLN A 115 -3.50 17.09 17.61
CA GLN A 115 -2.06 17.13 17.90
C GLN A 115 -1.51 18.56 17.81
N ARG A 116 -1.87 19.32 16.77
CA ARG A 116 -1.46 20.73 16.63
C ARG A 116 -1.99 21.62 17.75
N PHE A 117 -3.24 21.43 18.20
CA PHE A 117 -3.80 22.20 19.30
C PHE A 117 -3.22 21.81 20.68
N SER A 118 -2.91 20.53 20.93
CA SER A 118 -2.32 20.11 22.21
C SER A 118 -0.84 20.50 22.35
N ARG A 119 -0.11 20.65 21.23
CA ARG A 119 1.28 21.14 21.23
C ARG A 119 1.42 22.62 21.58
N LYS A 120 0.31 23.39 21.54
CA LYS A 120 0.28 24.83 21.85
C LYS A 120 0.09 25.13 23.35
N LYS A 121 0.02 24.09 24.21
CA LYS A 121 -0.15 24.20 25.67
C LYS A 121 1.15 23.91 26.46
N LYS A 122 2.32 24.14 25.86
CA LYS A 122 3.60 24.15 26.55
C LYS A 122 4.30 25.46 26.30
#